data_AF-A0A7X9R4N3-F1
#
_entry.id   AF-A0A7X9R4N3-F1
#
_cell.length_a   1.000
_cell.length_b   1.000
_cell.length_c   1.000
_cell.angle_alpha   90.00
_cell.angle_beta   90.00
_cell.angle_gamma   90.00
#
_symmetry.space_group_name_H-M   'P 1'
#
loop_
_entity.id
_entity.type
_entity.pdbx_description
1 polymer ?
#
loop_
_entity_poly.entity_id
_entity_poly.type
_entity_poly.pdbx_seq_one_letter_code
_entity_poly.pdbx_strand_id
1 'polypeptide(L)'
;MKDPTYQKVVYGIVMAIAVIIVHFLNVRVYPLQPIFSILIAILIIYVGITVVKKSGKFEQTISRMKYNLLNLVVVFILFIAYFTIDPS
;
A
#
# COMPACT_ATOMS: atom_id res chain seq x y z
N MET A 1 1.85 24.48 -8.16
CA MET A 1 1.93 23.06 -7.73
C MET A 1 0.66 22.35 -8.21
N LYS A 2 0.78 21.30 -9.02
CA LYS A 2 -0.38 20.55 -9.58
C LYS A 2 -1.15 19.86 -8.46
N ASP A 3 -2.47 19.86 -8.55
CA ASP A 3 -3.31 19.18 -7.57
C ASP A 3 -3.14 17.65 -7.63
N PRO A 4 -3.18 16.97 -6.48
CA PRO A 4 -3.06 15.52 -6.44
C PRO A 4 -4.26 14.85 -7.09
N THR A 5 -4.08 13.59 -7.46
CA THR A 5 -5.09 12.75 -8.11
C THR A 5 -5.43 11.59 -7.17
N TYR A 6 -6.67 11.09 -7.19
CA TYR A 6 -7.04 9.89 -6.42
C TYR A 6 -6.11 8.69 -6.74
N GLN A 7 -5.64 8.59 -7.98
CA GLN A 7 -4.69 7.58 -8.42
C GLN A 7 -3.43 7.48 -7.55
N LYS A 8 -2.89 8.62 -7.09
CA LYS A 8 -1.70 8.62 -6.22
C LYS A 8 -2.00 8.03 -4.84
N VAL A 9 -3.17 8.35 -4.28
CA VAL A 9 -3.63 7.77 -3.01
C VAL A 9 -3.79 6.26 -3.16
N VAL A 10 -4.42 5.81 -4.25
CA VAL A 10 -4.65 4.39 -4.52
C VAL A 10 -3.32 3.63 -4.69
N TYR A 11 -2.32 4.23 -5.33
CA TYR A 11 -0.97 3.63 -5.36
C TYR A 11 -0.36 3.52 -3.96
N GLY A 12 -0.54 4.54 -3.11
CA GLY A 12 -0.16 4.46 -1.69
C GLY A 12 -0.85 3.30 -0.97
N ILE A 13 -2.16 3.12 -1.18
CA ILE A 13 -2.94 2.01 -0.62
C ILE A 13 -2.38 0.65 -1.11
N VAL A 14 -2.12 0.51 -2.40
CA VAL A 14 -1.56 -0.73 -2.98
C VAL A 14 -0.19 -1.05 -2.37
N MET A 15 0.68 -0.04 -2.23
CA MET A 15 1.99 -0.22 -1.59
C MET A 15 1.85 -0.61 -0.12
N ALA A 16 0.93 0.02 0.62
CA ALA A 16 0.67 -0.31 2.01
C ALA A 16 0.19 -1.77 2.17
N ILE A 17 -0.76 -2.20 1.35
CA ILE A 17 -1.26 -3.58 1.34
C ILE A 17 -0.13 -4.57 1.05
N ALA A 18 0.74 -4.28 0.07
CA ALA A 18 1.87 -5.14 -0.25
C ALA A 18 2.82 -5.31 0.94
N VAL A 19 3.15 -4.21 1.64
CA VAL A 19 4.00 -4.24 2.83
C VAL A 19 3.34 -5.05 3.95
N ILE A 20 2.04 -4.85 4.20
CA ILE A 20 1.29 -5.58 5.23
C ILE A 20 1.29 -7.09 4.94
N ILE A 21 1.02 -7.49 3.70
CA ILE A 21 1.00 -8.90 3.30
C ILE A 21 2.38 -9.52 3.47
N VAL A 22 3.43 -8.88 2.98
CA VAL A 22 4.80 -9.42 3.08
C VAL A 22 5.24 -9.53 4.54
N HIS A 23 4.95 -8.51 5.35
CA HIS A 23 5.25 -8.55 6.79
C HIS A 23 4.48 -9.67 7.49
N PHE A 24 3.19 -9.84 7.19
CA PHE A 24 2.38 -10.93 7.71
C PHE A 24 2.96 -12.31 7.35
N LEU A 25 3.34 -12.52 6.08
CA LEU A 25 3.95 -13.77 5.64
C LEU A 25 5.26 -14.04 6.38
N ASN A 26 6.10 -13.01 6.53
CA ASN A 26 7.38 -13.11 7.22
C ASN A 26 7.23 -13.49 8.70
N VAL A 27 6.19 -12.98 9.37
CA VAL A 27 5.99 -13.22 10.80
C VAL A 27 5.18 -14.51 11.06
N ARG A 28 4.13 -14.77 10.28
CA ARG A 28 3.15 -15.83 10.59
C ARG A 28 3.32 -17.12 9.80
N VAL A 29 3.94 -17.07 8.62
CA VAL A 29 4.10 -18.25 7.75
C VAL A 29 5.51 -18.82 7.87
N TYR A 30 6.51 -18.01 7.52
CA TYR A 30 7.92 -18.39 7.63
C TYR A 30 8.79 -17.14 7.51
N PRO A 31 9.91 -17.02 8.27
CA PRO A 31 10.85 -15.92 8.11
C PRO A 31 11.42 -15.91 6.68
N LEU A 32 10.93 -15.00 5.87
CA LEU A 32 11.32 -14.84 4.48
C LEU A 32 12.70 -14.20 4.42
N GLN A 33 13.58 -14.72 3.56
CA GLN A 33 14.81 -13.99 3.26
C GLN A 33 14.44 -12.62 2.65
N PRO A 34 15.19 -11.55 2.97
CA PRO A 34 14.87 -10.20 2.52
C PRO A 34 14.63 -10.08 1.01
N ILE A 35 15.37 -10.84 0.20
CA ILE A 35 15.22 -10.86 -1.26
C ILE A 35 13.83 -11.37 -1.68
N PHE A 36 13.35 -12.46 -1.08
CA PHE A 36 12.02 -13.00 -1.40
C PHE A 36 10.90 -12.05 -0.96
N SER A 37 11.05 -11.42 0.21
CA SER A 37 10.12 -10.39 0.68
C SER A 37 9.98 -9.25 -0.33
N ILE A 38 11.11 -8.77 -0.89
CA ILE A 38 11.12 -7.72 -1.91
C ILE A 38 10.47 -8.20 -3.20
N LEU A 39 10.78 -9.41 -3.67
CA LEU A 39 10.21 -9.96 -4.90
C LEU A 39 8.68 -10.08 -4.81
N ILE A 40 8.17 -10.57 -3.68
CA ILE A 40 6.73 -10.67 -3.43
C ILE A 40 6.09 -9.28 -3.36
N ALA A 41 6.72 -8.32 -2.66
CA ALA A 41 6.22 -6.95 -2.60
C ALA A 41 6.12 -6.32 -3.99
N ILE A 42 7.17 -6.45 -4.81
CA ILE A 42 7.20 -5.93 -6.18
C ILE A 42 6.08 -6.57 -7.02
N LEU A 43 5.89 -7.89 -6.91
CA LEU A 43 4.85 -8.59 -7.64
C LEU A 43 3.45 -8.06 -7.27
N ILE A 44 3.15 -7.94 -5.98
CA ILE A 44 1.86 -7.44 -5.50
C ILE A 44 1.65 -6.00 -5.95
N ILE A 45 2.66 -5.13 -5.83
CA ILE A 45 2.60 -3.73 -6.25
C ILE A 45 2.36 -3.64 -7.75
N TYR A 46 3.10 -4.40 -8.56
CA TYR A 46 2.97 -4.40 -10.01
C TYR A 46 1.56 -4.79 -10.45
N VAL A 47 1.04 -5.90 -9.90
CA VAL A 47 -0.32 -6.37 -10.20
C VAL A 47 -1.35 -5.34 -9.75
N GLY A 48 -1.24 -4.82 -8.52
CA GLY A 48 -2.16 -3.85 -7.97
C GLY A 48 -2.20 -2.55 -8.78
N ILE A 49 -1.04 -1.98 -9.12
CA ILE A 49 -0.95 -0.78 -9.96
C ILE A 49 -1.53 -1.04 -11.35
N THR A 50 -1.24 -2.20 -11.96
CA THR A 50 -1.75 -2.56 -13.28
C THR A 50 -3.29 -2.63 -13.28
N VAL A 51 -3.89 -3.23 -12.26
CA VAL A 51 -5.35 -3.27 -12.08
C VAL A 51 -5.94 -1.87 -11.90
N VAL A 52 -5.31 -1.03 -11.08
CA VAL A 52 -5.74 0.34 -10.83
C VAL A 52 -5.68 1.18 -12.12
N LYS A 53 -4.61 1.05 -12.90
CA LYS A 53 -4.47 1.71 -14.20
C LYS A 53 -5.53 1.24 -15.19
N LYS A 54 -5.75 -0.08 -15.30
CA LYS A 54 -6.75 -0.66 -16.20
C LYS A 54 -8.18 -0.20 -15.89
N SER A 55 -8.46 0.10 -14.62
CA SER A 55 -9.76 0.59 -14.17
C SER A 55 -10.10 1.99 -14.68
N GLY A 56 -9.11 2.88 -14.85
CA GLY A 56 -9.33 4.29 -15.27
C GLY A 56 -10.14 5.14 -14.28
N LYS A 57 -10.71 4.55 -13.22
CA LYS A 57 -11.65 5.20 -12.29
C LYS A 57 -11.06 6.29 -11.39
N PHE A 58 -9.74 6.41 -11.33
CA PHE A 58 -9.06 7.22 -10.30
C PHE A 58 -8.29 8.42 -10.84
N GLU A 59 -8.51 8.81 -12.11
CA GLU A 59 -7.82 9.95 -12.74
C GLU A 59 -8.37 11.32 -12.30
N GLN A 60 -9.42 11.33 -11.47
CA GLN A 60 -10.01 12.55 -10.94
C GLN A 60 -9.06 13.27 -9.98
N THR A 61 -8.99 14.59 -10.12
CA THR A 61 -8.26 15.46 -9.20
C THR A 61 -8.96 15.51 -7.85
N ILE A 62 -8.17 15.62 -6.77
CA ILE A 62 -8.67 15.69 -5.40
C ILE A 62 -8.09 16.91 -4.70
N SER A 63 -8.90 17.55 -3.85
CA SER A 63 -8.41 18.60 -2.96
C SER A 63 -7.29 18.07 -2.06
N ARG A 64 -6.28 18.91 -1.83
CA ARG A 64 -5.13 18.59 -0.98
C ARG A 64 -5.51 18.19 0.44
N MET A 65 -6.55 18.80 1.00
CA MET A 65 -7.02 18.44 2.35
C MET A 65 -7.49 16.98 2.40
N LYS A 66 -8.28 16.55 1.40
CA LYS A 66 -8.74 15.17 1.29
C LYS A 66 -7.58 14.22 0.98
N TYR A 67 -6.63 14.62 0.14
CA TYR A 67 -5.42 13.83 -0.12
C TYR A 67 -4.64 13.56 1.17
N ASN A 68 -4.39 14.61 1.97
CA ASN A 68 -3.67 14.49 3.23
C ASN A 68 -4.43 13.62 4.23
N LEU A 69 -5.76 13.79 4.33
CA LEU A 69 -6.60 12.97 5.19
C LEU A 69 -6.53 11.49 4.80
N LEU A 70 -6.69 11.18 3.51
CA LEU A 70 -6.59 9.79 3.02
C LEU A 70 -5.20 9.20 3.27
N ASN A 71 -4.14 9.97 3.02
CA ASN A 71 -2.79 9.50 3.24
C ASN A 71 -2.51 9.26 4.74
N LEU A 72 -3.04 10.12 5.62
CA LEU A 72 -2.97 9.93 7.07
C LEU A 72 -3.69 8.64 7.49
N VAL A 73 -4.86 8.35 6.92
CA VAL A 73 -5.58 7.09 7.16
C VAL A 73 -4.75 5.89 6.71
N VAL A 74 -4.11 5.95 5.54
CA VAL A 74 -3.25 4.86 5.05
C VAL A 74 -2.08 4.60 6.00
N VAL A 75 -1.40 5.66 6.44
CA VAL A 75 -0.29 5.55 7.41
C VAL A 75 -0.79 5.02 8.76
N PHE A 76 -1.96 5.44 9.20
CA PHE A 76 -2.56 4.94 10.44
C PHE A 76 -2.90 3.45 10.36
N ILE A 77 -3.40 2.97 9.21
CA ILE A 77 -3.62 1.53 8.96
C ILE A 77 -2.30 0.76 9.01
N LEU A 78 -1.24 1.30 8.39
CA LEU A 78 0.09 0.69 8.46
C LEU A 78 0.60 0.58 9.90
N PHE A 79 0.40 1.63 10.70
CA PHE A 79 0.74 1.63 12.11
C PHE A 79 -0.01 0.51 12.86
N ILE A 80 -1.34 0.43 12.72
CA ILE A 80 -2.13 -0.64 13.33
C ILE A 80 -1.65 -2.02 12.87
N ALA A 81 -1.42 -2.20 11.57
CA ALA A 81 -0.99 -3.47 11.01
C ALA A 81 0.35 -3.92 11.60
N TYR A 82 1.31 -3.01 11.78
CA TYR A 82 2.59 -3.31 12.41
C TYR A 82 2.40 -3.88 13.82
N PHE A 83 1.67 -3.19 14.71
CA PHE A 83 1.43 -3.65 16.08
C PHE A 83 0.56 -4.91 16.18
N THR A 84 -0.28 -5.17 15.17
CA THR A 84 -1.17 -6.34 15.17
C THR A 84 -0.47 -7.60 14.63
N ILE A 85 0.46 -7.42 13.69
CA ILE A 85 1.17 -8.53 13.06
C ILE A 85 2.35 -8.98 13.93
N ASP A 86 2.84 -8.12 14.84
CA ASP A 86 3.97 -8.39 15.72
C ASP A 86 3.85 -9.77 16.41
N PRO A 87 4.92 -10.58 16.43
CA PRO A 87 4.93 -11.84 17.12
C PRO A 87 5.09 -11.56 18.62
N SER A 88 3.96 -11.45 19.32
CA SER A 88 3.88 -11.59 20.77
C SER A 88 4.54 -12.87 21.26
#